data_AF-A0A9E0YEU1-F1
#
_entry.id   AF-A0A9E0YEU1-F1
#
_cell.length_a   1.000
_cell.length_b   1.000
_cell.length_c   1.000
_cell.angle_alpha   90.00
_cell.angle_beta   90.00
_cell.angle_gamma   90.00
#
_symmetry.space_group_name_H-M   'P 1'
#
loop_
_entity.id
_entity.type
_entity.pdbx_description
1 polymer ?
#
loop_
_entity_poly.entity_id
_entity_poly.type
_entity_poly.pdbx_seq_one_letter_code
_entity_poly.pdbx_strand_id
1 'polypeptide(L)'
;MVPKRGEGVGVASRMKVSGFTIVRHGTKFDYPYLESLRSLLPLVDELVVNVGIGEDDTLERVRKFAKDEGEGKVAIFESHWPLDDPEKRKGGQILAEQTNLALDRCTGDWCVYLQADEILHEGDLPKIRAAMEKHLPDDSIEGLLFRYVHFYGSFDVVRNSRSAYRREVRIVRRASGARSVGDAQSFRLPSGEKPRVALLDASVYHYGWVRPPEVMKEKTFFMDTLYHGAKKTAAGETATGDAYRYKKIWGLFPFRGSHPKVMHERIAAKKWTWDLSRSPLEWEFGDAKKIALDLFERATGVRLFEYRSYRRVK
;
A
#
# COMPACT_ATOMS: atom_id res chain seq x y z
N MET A 1 -62.95 9.44 11.75
CA MET A 1 -61.71 10.23 11.61
C MET A 1 -60.55 9.37 12.07
N VAL A 2 -59.83 8.75 11.14
CA VAL A 2 -58.67 7.90 11.43
C VAL A 2 -57.42 8.77 11.28
N PRO A 3 -56.52 8.87 12.27
CA PRO A 3 -55.31 9.65 12.11
C PRO A 3 -54.34 8.89 11.19
N LYS A 4 -53.86 9.58 10.15
CA LYS A 4 -52.81 9.09 9.24
C LYS A 4 -51.54 8.84 10.04
N ARG A 5 -50.98 7.63 9.92
CA ARG A 5 -49.63 7.30 10.38
C ARG A 5 -48.65 8.17 9.61
N GLY A 6 -47.80 8.90 10.32
CA GLY A 6 -46.70 9.65 9.75
C GLY A 6 -45.74 8.70 9.04
N GLU A 7 -45.50 8.95 7.77
CA GLU A 7 -44.40 8.37 7.03
C GLU A 7 -43.09 8.84 7.68
N GLY A 8 -42.35 7.90 8.26
CA GLY A 8 -41.02 8.16 8.77
C GLY A 8 -40.13 8.58 7.62
N VAL A 9 -39.60 9.80 7.70
CA VAL A 9 -38.54 10.28 6.83
C VAL A 9 -37.33 9.39 7.10
N GLY A 10 -37.10 8.40 6.23
CA GLY A 10 -35.90 7.58 6.26
C GLY A 10 -34.70 8.48 6.06
N VAL A 11 -33.92 8.70 7.11
CA VAL A 11 -32.60 9.32 7.01
C VAL A 11 -31.77 8.38 6.14
N ALA A 12 -31.49 8.77 4.91
CA ALA A 12 -30.57 8.01 4.06
C ALA A 12 -29.26 7.86 4.83
N SER A 13 -28.88 6.61 5.14
CA SER A 13 -27.65 6.35 5.89
C SER A 13 -26.48 6.90 5.10
N ARG A 14 -25.80 7.91 5.65
CA ARG A 14 -24.60 8.48 5.05
C ARG A 14 -23.53 7.38 4.94
N MET A 15 -22.92 7.25 3.76
CA MET A 15 -21.82 6.31 3.49
C MET A 15 -20.76 6.39 4.59
N LYS A 16 -20.41 5.26 5.19
CA LYS A 16 -19.33 5.15 6.18
C LYS A 16 -18.09 4.54 5.53
N VAL A 17 -16.93 5.12 5.79
CA VAL A 17 -15.64 4.67 5.24
C VAL A 17 -14.69 4.30 6.39
N SER A 18 -14.21 3.06 6.38
CA SER A 18 -13.14 2.61 7.28
C SER A 18 -11.81 2.68 6.55
N GLY A 19 -10.78 3.19 7.22
CA GLY A 19 -9.38 2.99 6.85
C GLY A 19 -8.78 1.86 7.67
N PHE A 20 -7.84 1.12 7.11
CA PHE A 20 -7.08 0.14 7.88
C PHE A 20 -5.66 -0.05 7.37
N THR A 21 -4.76 -0.36 8.28
CA THR A 21 -3.36 -0.64 7.96
C THR A 21 -2.70 -1.53 9.01
N ILE A 22 -1.51 -2.01 8.68
CA ILE A 22 -0.63 -2.77 9.57
C ILE A 22 0.73 -2.09 9.62
N VAL A 23 1.39 -2.13 10.78
CA VAL A 23 2.78 -1.67 10.91
C VAL A 23 3.50 -2.47 11.99
N ARG A 24 4.75 -2.85 11.71
CA ARG A 24 5.67 -3.41 12.69
C ARG A 24 7.05 -2.84 12.42
N HIS A 25 7.73 -2.37 13.47
CA HIS A 25 9.05 -1.75 13.37
C HIS A 25 9.11 -0.60 12.35
N GLY A 26 8.07 0.23 12.36
CA GLY A 26 7.89 1.36 11.44
C GLY A 26 9.04 2.34 11.54
N THR A 27 9.50 2.65 12.76
CA THR A 27 10.59 3.60 12.99
C THR A 27 11.95 2.98 12.66
N LYS A 28 12.22 1.77 13.17
CA LYS A 28 13.50 1.06 12.95
C LYS A 28 13.81 0.91 11.47
N PHE A 29 12.80 0.61 10.66
CA PHE A 29 12.98 0.45 9.23
C PHE A 29 12.76 1.74 8.42
N ASP A 30 12.46 2.88 9.04
CA ASP A 30 12.19 4.14 8.34
C ASP A 30 11.04 4.03 7.32
N TYR A 31 9.93 3.42 7.72
CA TYR A 31 8.67 3.51 6.96
C TYR A 31 8.06 4.91 7.14
N PRO A 32 7.49 5.52 6.08
CA PRO A 32 6.71 6.74 6.19
C PRO A 32 5.28 6.45 6.69
N TYR A 33 5.18 5.69 7.80
CA TYR A 33 3.90 5.17 8.28
C TYR A 33 3.01 6.26 8.89
N LEU A 34 3.59 7.28 9.52
CA LEU A 34 2.80 8.42 10.01
C LEU A 34 2.25 9.25 8.86
N GLU A 35 3.04 9.44 7.80
CA GLU A 35 2.63 10.12 6.58
C GLU A 35 1.52 9.35 5.85
N SER A 36 1.63 8.02 5.81
CA SER A 36 0.56 7.12 5.33
C SER A 36 -0.74 7.32 6.11
N LEU A 37 -0.69 7.23 7.44
CA LEU A 37 -1.85 7.42 8.32
C LEU A 37 -2.48 8.82 8.14
N ARG A 38 -1.67 9.87 8.12
CA ARG A 38 -2.11 11.26 7.89
C ARG A 38 -2.77 11.46 6.53
N SER A 39 -2.29 10.78 5.50
CA SER A 39 -2.90 10.88 4.17
C SER A 39 -4.27 10.20 4.08
N LEU A 40 -4.50 9.18 4.91
CA LEU A 40 -5.73 8.42 4.95
C LEU A 40 -6.79 9.05 5.86
N LEU A 41 -6.38 9.66 6.98
CA LEU A 41 -7.26 10.19 8.02
C LEU A 41 -8.38 11.13 7.53
N PRO A 42 -8.16 12.06 6.57
CA PRO A 42 -9.23 12.94 6.09
C PRO A 42 -10.30 12.23 5.24
N LEU A 43 -9.99 11.04 4.72
CA LEU A 43 -10.89 10.26 3.87
C LEU A 43 -11.87 9.41 4.67
N VAL A 44 -11.55 9.08 5.92
CA VAL A 44 -12.21 8.01 6.67
C VAL A 44 -13.00 8.52 7.88
N ASP A 45 -14.03 7.76 8.24
CA ASP A 45 -14.83 7.97 9.44
C ASP A 45 -14.22 7.24 10.65
N GLU A 46 -13.51 6.13 10.39
CA GLU A 46 -12.71 5.40 11.37
C GLU A 46 -11.42 4.87 10.74
N LEU A 47 -10.35 4.74 11.53
CA LEU A 47 -9.05 4.23 11.08
C LEU A 47 -8.55 3.16 12.04
N VAL A 48 -8.48 1.91 11.57
CA VAL A 48 -8.00 0.77 12.35
C VAL A 48 -6.51 0.54 12.07
N VAL A 49 -5.69 0.58 13.11
CA VAL A 49 -4.23 0.37 13.00
C VAL A 49 -3.82 -0.86 13.82
N ASN A 50 -3.38 -1.90 13.11
CA ASN A 50 -2.79 -3.09 13.73
C ASN A 50 -1.28 -2.89 13.89
N VAL A 51 -0.82 -2.72 15.12
CA VAL A 51 0.60 -2.55 15.43
C VAL A 51 1.17 -3.90 15.88
N GLY A 52 2.05 -4.48 15.08
CA GLY A 52 2.73 -5.72 15.44
C GLY A 52 3.66 -5.49 16.65
N ILE A 53 3.58 -6.38 17.64
CA ILE A 53 4.45 -6.33 18.83
C ILE A 53 5.91 -6.34 18.39
N GLY A 54 6.66 -5.33 18.83
CA GLY A 54 8.00 -5.05 18.37
C GLY A 54 8.86 -4.38 19.43
N GLU A 55 10.07 -3.99 19.04
CA GLU A 55 11.11 -3.49 19.95
C GLU A 55 11.45 -2.00 19.76
N ASP A 56 10.75 -1.30 18.87
CA ASP A 56 10.95 0.13 18.63
C ASP A 56 9.79 1.00 19.14
N ASP A 57 9.92 2.31 18.99
CA ASP A 57 8.93 3.31 19.44
C ASP A 57 7.68 3.42 18.54
N THR A 58 7.49 2.50 17.58
CA THR A 58 6.38 2.58 16.60
C THR A 58 5.02 2.70 17.28
N LEU A 59 4.77 1.87 18.30
CA LEU A 59 3.49 1.87 19.02
C LEU A 59 3.24 3.20 19.73
N GLU A 60 4.27 3.75 20.39
CA GLU A 60 4.18 5.03 21.08
C GLU A 60 3.86 6.16 20.10
N ARG A 61 4.55 6.19 18.95
CA ARG A 61 4.33 7.20 17.91
C ARG A 61 2.95 7.11 17.28
N VAL A 62 2.44 5.88 17.05
CA VAL A 62 1.07 5.67 16.56
C VAL A 62 0.03 6.10 17.60
N ARG A 63 0.25 5.81 18.90
CA ARG A 63 -0.62 6.28 19.99
C ARG A 63 -0.63 7.81 20.08
N LYS A 64 0.52 8.45 19.94
CA LYS A 64 0.64 9.91 19.90
C LYS A 64 -0.13 10.49 18.71
N PHE A 65 0.03 9.92 17.52
CA PHE A 65 -0.74 10.31 16.33
C PHE A 65 -2.26 10.18 16.56
N ALA A 66 -2.72 9.06 17.11
CA ALA A 66 -4.14 8.84 17.40
C ALA A 66 -4.69 9.86 18.40
N LYS A 67 -3.90 10.26 19.41
CA LYS A 67 -4.30 11.27 20.39
C LYS A 67 -4.32 12.68 19.79
N ASP A 68 -3.28 13.05 19.05
CA ASP A 68 -3.07 14.45 18.65
C ASP A 68 -3.80 14.82 17.35
N GLU A 69 -3.96 13.86 16.44
CA GLU A 69 -4.49 14.10 15.09
C GLU A 69 -5.78 13.31 14.83
N GLY A 70 -5.91 12.12 15.43
CA GLY A 70 -6.95 11.14 15.10
C GLY A 70 -8.00 10.89 16.19
N GLU A 71 -8.16 11.82 17.13
CA GLU A 71 -8.98 11.61 18.33
C GLU A 71 -10.41 11.19 17.97
N GLY A 72 -10.91 10.12 18.59
CA GLY A 72 -12.23 9.56 18.34
C GLY A 72 -12.40 8.81 17.00
N LYS A 73 -11.41 8.83 16.11
CA LYS A 73 -11.44 8.11 14.82
C LYS A 73 -10.48 6.93 14.75
N VAL A 74 -9.34 7.01 15.41
CA VAL A 74 -8.27 6.00 15.29
C VAL A 74 -8.40 4.94 16.37
N ALA A 75 -8.56 3.69 15.96
CA ALA A 75 -8.57 2.51 16.81
C ALA A 75 -7.27 1.73 16.65
N ILE A 76 -6.50 1.60 17.72
CA ILE A 76 -5.22 0.87 17.73
C ILE A 76 -5.41 -0.45 18.44
N PHE A 77 -4.86 -1.52 17.88
CA PHE A 77 -4.68 -2.77 18.60
C PHE A 77 -3.32 -3.39 18.28
N GLU A 78 -2.83 -4.19 19.21
CA GLU A 78 -1.57 -4.89 19.06
C GLU A 78 -1.81 -6.35 18.66
N SER A 79 -0.89 -6.92 17.90
CA SER A 79 -0.94 -8.32 17.54
C SER A 79 0.44 -8.98 17.57
N HIS A 80 0.47 -10.27 17.90
CA HIS A 80 1.68 -11.06 17.76
C HIS A 80 1.83 -11.53 16.31
N TRP A 81 3.02 -11.33 15.74
CA TRP A 81 3.37 -11.75 14.39
C TRP A 81 4.32 -12.96 14.51
N PRO A 82 3.83 -14.20 14.35
CA PRO A 82 4.64 -15.41 14.46
C PRO A 82 5.62 -15.52 13.29
N LEU A 83 6.75 -14.80 13.40
CA LEU A 83 7.79 -14.80 12.36
C LEU A 83 8.56 -16.12 12.31
N ASP A 84 8.40 -16.99 13.30
CA ASP A 84 9.10 -18.26 13.39
C ASP A 84 8.41 -19.43 12.68
N ASP A 85 7.16 -19.22 12.24
CA ASP A 85 6.35 -20.21 11.55
C ASP A 85 6.72 -20.33 10.06
N PRO A 86 7.27 -21.48 9.60
CA PRO A 86 7.67 -21.70 8.21
C PRO A 86 6.53 -21.54 7.19
N GLU A 87 5.30 -21.93 7.55
CA GLU A 87 4.15 -21.86 6.62
C GLU A 87 3.72 -20.41 6.41
N LYS A 88 3.78 -19.59 7.46
CA LYS A 88 3.41 -18.16 7.41
C LYS A 88 4.45 -17.27 6.73
N ARG A 89 5.70 -17.75 6.62
CA ARG A 89 6.78 -17.07 5.87
C ARG A 89 6.60 -17.20 4.36
N LYS A 90 6.01 -18.29 3.88
CA LYS A 90 5.93 -18.61 2.46
C LYS A 90 5.08 -17.58 1.70
N GLY A 91 5.75 -16.67 0.99
CA GLY A 91 5.08 -15.66 0.15
C GLY A 91 4.44 -14.50 0.92
N GLY A 92 4.90 -14.23 2.15
CA GLY A 92 4.45 -13.06 2.92
C GLY A 92 3.05 -13.19 3.52
N GLN A 93 2.51 -14.40 3.67
CA GLN A 93 1.15 -14.66 4.17
C GLN A 93 0.85 -13.99 5.51
N ILE A 94 1.86 -13.87 6.39
CA ILE A 94 1.72 -13.13 7.65
C ILE A 94 1.21 -11.70 7.45
N LEU A 95 1.65 -11.00 6.41
CA LEU A 95 1.18 -9.64 6.12
C LEU A 95 -0.32 -9.63 5.78
N ALA A 96 -0.76 -10.60 4.97
CA ALA A 96 -2.16 -10.75 4.64
C ALA A 96 -3.03 -11.11 5.86
N GLU A 97 -2.57 -12.03 6.71
CA GLU A 97 -3.26 -12.37 7.97
C GLU A 97 -3.45 -11.14 8.86
N GLN A 98 -2.38 -10.38 9.09
CA GLN A 98 -2.43 -9.20 9.96
C GLN A 98 -3.29 -8.09 9.36
N THR A 99 -3.29 -7.96 8.02
CA THR A 99 -4.16 -7.06 7.28
C THR A 99 -5.63 -7.47 7.44
N ASN A 100 -5.92 -8.77 7.39
CA ASN A 100 -7.28 -9.29 7.59
C ASN A 100 -7.79 -9.08 9.03
N LEU A 101 -6.92 -9.19 10.05
CA LEU A 101 -7.29 -8.87 11.44
C LEU A 101 -7.69 -7.40 11.62
N ALA A 102 -7.05 -6.48 10.89
CA ALA A 102 -7.43 -5.07 10.88
C ALA A 102 -8.74 -4.86 10.11
N LEU A 103 -8.89 -5.51 8.96
CA LEU A 103 -10.12 -5.47 8.15
C LEU A 103 -11.35 -5.99 8.93
N ASP A 104 -11.20 -7.03 9.76
CA ASP A 104 -12.27 -7.60 10.58
C ASP A 104 -12.87 -6.59 11.58
N ARG A 105 -12.09 -5.58 11.97
CA ARG A 105 -12.52 -4.52 12.89
C ARG A 105 -13.14 -3.32 12.17
N CYS A 106 -13.13 -3.31 10.84
CA CYS A 106 -13.77 -2.26 10.05
C CYS A 106 -15.29 -2.45 10.00
N THR A 107 -16.01 -1.33 10.08
CA THR A 107 -17.47 -1.27 10.13
C THR A 107 -18.10 -0.43 9.01
N GLY A 108 -17.29 0.23 8.19
CA GLY A 108 -17.73 1.05 7.06
C GLY A 108 -18.22 0.22 5.88
N ASP A 109 -18.96 0.87 4.98
CA ASP A 109 -19.42 0.29 3.71
C ASP A 109 -18.23 0.00 2.79
N TRP A 110 -17.27 0.93 2.79
CA TRP A 110 -15.99 0.83 2.09
C TRP A 110 -14.84 0.73 3.09
N CYS A 111 -13.90 -0.18 2.80
CA CYS A 111 -12.67 -0.34 3.57
C CYS A 111 -11.46 0.04 2.70
N VAL A 112 -10.76 1.10 3.08
CA VAL A 112 -9.55 1.62 2.42
C VAL A 112 -8.32 1.05 3.11
N TYR A 113 -7.53 0.30 2.36
CA TYR A 113 -6.24 -0.24 2.81
C TYR A 113 -5.10 0.61 2.28
N LEU A 114 -4.09 0.88 3.11
CA LEU A 114 -2.78 1.34 2.67
C LEU A 114 -1.69 0.57 3.41
N GLN A 115 -0.60 0.24 2.72
CA GLN A 115 0.63 -0.23 3.36
C GLN A 115 1.36 0.95 4.03
N ALA A 116 2.24 0.65 5.00
CA ALA A 116 2.96 1.64 5.79
C ALA A 116 3.89 2.57 4.97
N ASP A 117 4.15 2.25 3.71
CA ASP A 117 4.91 3.03 2.73
C ASP A 117 4.09 3.55 1.55
N GLU A 118 2.76 3.49 1.65
CA GLU A 118 1.81 3.98 0.66
C GLU A 118 1.07 5.22 1.16
N ILE A 119 1.01 6.25 0.31
CA ILE A 119 0.47 7.56 0.65
C ILE A 119 -0.51 8.01 -0.43
N LEU A 120 -1.63 8.60 -0.02
CA LEU A 120 -2.58 9.26 -0.90
C LEU A 120 -2.20 10.74 -1.10
N HIS A 121 -2.36 11.25 -2.32
CA HIS A 121 -2.19 12.68 -2.58
C HIS A 121 -3.45 13.45 -2.16
N GLU A 122 -3.30 14.57 -1.45
CA GLU A 122 -4.44 15.31 -0.90
C GLU A 122 -5.42 15.79 -1.99
N GLY A 123 -4.89 16.14 -3.17
CA GLY A 123 -5.68 16.51 -4.35
C GLY A 123 -6.54 15.38 -4.94
N ASP A 124 -6.26 14.11 -4.63
CA ASP A 124 -7.04 12.97 -5.11
C ASP A 124 -8.17 12.56 -4.14
N LEU A 125 -8.13 13.01 -2.87
CA LEU A 125 -9.13 12.63 -1.86
C LEU A 125 -10.58 12.94 -2.26
N PRO A 126 -10.91 14.12 -2.84
CA PRO A 126 -12.28 14.39 -3.29
C PRO A 126 -12.74 13.43 -4.40
N LYS A 127 -11.82 13.05 -5.31
CA LYS A 127 -12.12 12.11 -6.40
C LYS A 127 -12.39 10.71 -5.87
N ILE A 128 -11.59 10.27 -4.88
CA ILE A 128 -11.75 8.97 -4.24
C ILE A 128 -13.11 8.90 -3.53
N ARG A 129 -13.47 9.94 -2.75
CA ARG A 129 -14.77 10.02 -2.08
C ARG A 129 -15.94 9.98 -3.06
N ALA A 130 -15.89 10.81 -4.10
CA ALA A 130 -16.94 10.85 -5.12
C ALA A 130 -17.12 9.49 -5.83
N ALA A 131 -16.04 8.76 -6.05
CA ALA A 131 -16.12 7.43 -6.65
C ALA A 131 -16.72 6.37 -5.70
N MET A 132 -16.38 6.42 -4.41
CA MET A 132 -17.02 5.56 -3.41
C MET A 132 -18.52 5.82 -3.33
N GLU A 133 -18.94 7.08 -3.34
CA GLU A 133 -20.37 7.48 -3.33
C GLU A 133 -21.08 7.01 -4.61
N LYS A 134 -20.47 7.26 -5.78
CA LYS A 134 -21.01 6.85 -7.08
C LYS A 134 -21.24 5.34 -7.17
N HIS A 135 -20.28 4.55 -6.67
CA HIS A 135 -20.33 3.09 -6.80
C HIS A 135 -21.01 2.41 -5.61
N LEU A 136 -21.29 3.11 -4.51
CA LEU A 136 -21.98 2.54 -3.34
C LEU A 136 -23.29 1.80 -3.69
N PRO A 137 -24.21 2.32 -4.52
CA PRO A 137 -25.46 1.62 -4.84
C PRO A 137 -25.31 0.43 -5.81
N ASP A 138 -24.13 0.26 -6.42
CA ASP A 138 -23.87 -0.82 -7.39
C ASP A 138 -23.11 -1.98 -6.71
N ASP A 139 -23.86 -2.98 -6.26
CA ASP A 139 -23.32 -4.19 -5.63
C ASP A 139 -22.50 -5.08 -6.58
N SER A 140 -22.54 -4.81 -7.89
CA SER A 140 -21.66 -5.50 -8.83
C SER A 140 -20.19 -5.05 -8.69
N ILE A 141 -19.94 -3.89 -8.08
CA ILE A 141 -18.61 -3.34 -7.81
C ILE A 141 -18.18 -3.71 -6.38
N GLU A 142 -17.15 -4.53 -6.30
CA GLU A 142 -16.61 -5.10 -5.05
C GLU A 142 -15.37 -4.34 -4.54
N GLY A 143 -14.81 -3.44 -5.35
CA GLY A 143 -13.67 -2.64 -4.95
C GLY A 143 -13.31 -1.53 -5.93
N LEU A 144 -12.37 -0.68 -5.53
CA LEU A 144 -11.85 0.40 -6.35
C LEU A 144 -10.34 0.23 -6.56
N LEU A 145 -9.95 0.45 -7.82
CA LEU A 145 -8.62 0.20 -8.33
C LEU A 145 -7.85 1.51 -8.48
N PHE A 146 -6.64 1.55 -7.96
CA PHE A 146 -5.76 2.72 -8.01
C PHE A 146 -4.66 2.52 -9.04
N ARG A 147 -4.10 3.63 -9.54
CA ARG A 147 -2.80 3.62 -10.22
C ARG A 147 -1.68 3.74 -9.18
N TYR A 148 -0.47 3.32 -9.55
CA TYR A 148 0.69 3.36 -8.68
C TYR A 148 1.80 4.25 -9.23
N VAL A 149 2.39 5.02 -8.33
CA VAL A 149 3.64 5.74 -8.53
C VAL A 149 4.67 5.14 -7.57
N HIS A 150 5.56 4.30 -8.09
CA HIS A 150 6.60 3.65 -7.28
C HIS A 150 7.87 4.49 -7.30
N PHE A 151 8.31 4.97 -6.15
CA PHE A 151 9.58 5.66 -6.02
C PHE A 151 10.72 4.66 -5.78
N TYR A 152 11.92 4.97 -6.29
CA TYR A 152 13.08 4.10 -6.21
C TYR A 152 14.38 4.90 -6.07
N GLY A 153 15.16 4.61 -5.04
CA GLY A 153 16.48 5.22 -4.79
C GLY A 153 16.44 6.67 -4.32
N SER A 154 15.55 7.46 -4.89
CA SER A 154 15.29 8.83 -4.48
C SER A 154 13.80 9.17 -4.53
N PHE A 155 13.41 10.23 -3.84
CA PHE A 155 12.07 10.81 -3.96
C PHE A 155 11.82 11.36 -5.38
N ASP A 156 12.87 11.65 -6.13
CA ASP A 156 12.79 12.27 -7.46
C ASP A 156 12.82 11.25 -8.61
N VAL A 157 12.83 9.94 -8.31
CA VAL A 157 12.94 8.88 -9.30
C VAL A 157 11.82 7.87 -9.12
N VAL A 158 11.10 7.60 -10.20
CA VAL A 158 10.03 6.61 -10.26
C VAL A 158 10.43 5.41 -11.09
N ARG A 159 10.00 4.23 -10.65
CA ARG A 159 10.11 2.98 -11.39
C ARG A 159 8.82 2.71 -12.14
N ASN A 160 8.87 2.85 -13.46
CA ASN A 160 7.82 2.45 -14.38
C ASN A 160 8.35 1.33 -15.28
N SER A 161 8.52 0.15 -14.68
CA SER A 161 8.93 -1.06 -15.40
C SER A 161 7.95 -2.19 -15.14
N ARG A 162 7.97 -3.23 -15.99
CA ARG A 162 7.05 -4.37 -15.89
C ARG A 162 7.20 -5.22 -14.62
N SER A 163 8.26 -5.00 -13.86
CA SER A 163 8.51 -5.63 -12.55
C SER A 163 7.75 -4.95 -11.41
N ALA A 164 7.17 -3.78 -11.63
CA ALA A 164 6.30 -3.10 -10.67
C ALA A 164 4.86 -3.11 -11.20
N TYR A 165 3.90 -3.38 -10.32
CA TYR A 165 2.49 -3.39 -10.70
C TYR A 165 2.00 -1.96 -10.89
N ARG A 166 1.37 -1.63 -12.03
CA ARG A 166 0.92 -0.24 -12.27
C ARG A 166 -0.40 0.11 -11.60
N ARG A 167 -1.14 -0.90 -11.13
CA ARG A 167 -2.48 -0.76 -10.56
C ARG A 167 -2.76 -1.85 -9.55
N GLU A 168 -3.42 -1.50 -8.46
CA GLU A 168 -3.82 -2.46 -7.44
C GLU A 168 -5.06 -1.99 -6.67
N VAL A 169 -5.79 -2.95 -6.11
CA VAL A 169 -7.01 -2.71 -5.34
C VAL A 169 -6.61 -2.22 -3.95
N ARG A 170 -7.08 -1.02 -3.58
CA ARG A 170 -6.86 -0.43 -2.25
C ARG A 170 -8.14 -0.04 -1.53
N ILE A 171 -9.28 -0.18 -2.19
CA ILE A 171 -10.58 -0.06 -1.54
C ILE A 171 -11.38 -1.32 -1.87
N VAL A 172 -11.94 -1.95 -0.84
CA VAL A 172 -12.85 -3.08 -0.98
C VAL A 172 -14.18 -2.76 -0.33
N ARG A 173 -15.28 -3.26 -0.90
CA ARG A 173 -16.59 -3.18 -0.29
C ARG A 173 -16.64 -4.18 0.85
N ARG A 174 -17.02 -3.75 2.06
CA ARG A 174 -17.06 -4.65 3.22
C ARG A 174 -17.99 -5.85 2.99
N ALA A 175 -19.15 -5.59 2.41
CA ALA A 175 -20.16 -6.61 2.10
C ALA A 175 -19.70 -7.68 1.10
N SER A 176 -18.64 -7.43 0.31
CA SER A 176 -18.12 -8.43 -0.64
C SER A 176 -17.36 -9.57 0.05
N GLY A 177 -17.04 -9.43 1.34
CA GLY A 177 -16.24 -10.40 2.08
C GLY A 177 -14.80 -10.55 1.57
N ALA A 178 -14.30 -9.58 0.81
CA ALA A 178 -12.95 -9.63 0.23
C ALA A 178 -11.88 -9.72 1.33
N ARG A 179 -10.87 -10.56 1.11
CA ARG A 179 -9.74 -10.79 2.03
C ARG A 179 -8.41 -10.52 1.35
N SER A 180 -7.50 -9.93 2.12
CA SER A 180 -6.12 -9.72 1.72
C SER A 180 -5.42 -11.07 1.50
N VAL A 181 -4.57 -11.16 0.48
CA VAL A 181 -3.82 -12.36 0.10
C VAL A 181 -2.38 -12.03 -0.26
N GLY A 182 -1.50 -13.04 -0.21
CA GLY A 182 -0.07 -12.89 -0.52
C GLY A 182 0.66 -12.03 0.51
N ASP A 183 1.48 -11.10 0.04
CA ASP A 183 2.19 -10.08 0.82
C ASP A 183 1.32 -8.86 1.19
N ALA A 184 0.01 -9.08 1.31
CA ALA A 184 -1.02 -8.05 1.43
C ALA A 184 -1.11 -7.08 0.25
N GLN A 185 -0.51 -7.40 -0.90
CA GLN A 185 -0.64 -6.57 -2.10
C GLN A 185 -2.08 -6.53 -2.63
N SER A 186 -2.86 -7.62 -2.52
CA SER A 186 -4.11 -7.78 -3.27
C SER A 186 -5.21 -8.41 -2.42
N PHE A 187 -6.46 -8.35 -2.92
CA PHE A 187 -7.62 -9.00 -2.34
C PHE A 187 -8.19 -10.15 -3.20
N ARG A 188 -8.87 -11.10 -2.56
CA ARG A 188 -9.70 -12.16 -3.18
C ARG A 188 -11.04 -12.25 -2.47
N LEU A 189 -12.08 -12.61 -3.22
CA LEU A 189 -13.40 -12.92 -2.66
C LEU A 189 -13.35 -14.25 -1.89
N PRO A 190 -14.33 -14.53 -1.01
CA PRO A 190 -14.43 -15.82 -0.32
C PRO A 190 -14.42 -17.03 -1.25
N SER A 191 -14.93 -16.88 -2.48
CA SER A 191 -14.90 -17.90 -3.53
C SER A 191 -13.49 -18.18 -4.11
N GLY A 192 -12.48 -17.39 -3.72
CA GLY A 192 -11.14 -17.41 -4.30
C GLY A 192 -11.01 -16.57 -5.58
N GLU A 193 -12.10 -15.97 -6.05
CA GLU A 193 -12.10 -15.16 -7.26
C GLU A 193 -11.52 -13.76 -7.06
N LYS A 194 -11.15 -13.12 -8.17
CA LYS A 194 -10.66 -11.74 -8.21
C LYS A 194 -11.85 -10.77 -8.11
N PRO A 195 -11.77 -9.71 -7.28
CA PRO A 195 -12.86 -8.76 -7.15
C PRO A 195 -13.11 -8.00 -8.47
N ARG A 196 -14.38 -7.68 -8.74
CA ARG A 196 -14.83 -6.77 -9.78
C ARG A 196 -14.64 -5.32 -9.32
N VAL A 197 -13.85 -4.56 -10.07
CA VAL A 197 -13.41 -3.24 -9.62
C VAL A 197 -13.57 -2.15 -10.67
N ALA A 198 -13.87 -0.94 -10.18
CA ALA A 198 -13.85 0.29 -10.98
C ALA A 198 -12.48 0.97 -10.88
N LEU A 199 -11.96 1.48 -12.00
CA LEU A 199 -10.69 2.23 -12.02
C LEU A 199 -10.93 3.68 -11.58
N LEU A 200 -10.15 4.13 -10.60
CA LEU A 200 -10.17 5.51 -10.13
C LEU A 200 -9.24 6.41 -10.94
N ASP A 201 -9.63 7.69 -10.98
CA ASP A 201 -8.73 8.78 -11.35
C ASP A 201 -7.91 9.28 -10.16
N ALA A 202 -7.26 8.35 -9.46
CA ALA A 202 -6.40 8.62 -8.31
C ALA A 202 -5.19 7.68 -8.32
N SER A 203 -4.10 8.10 -7.68
CA SER A 203 -2.88 7.30 -7.60
C SER A 203 -2.41 7.12 -6.15
N VAL A 204 -1.86 5.95 -5.85
CA VAL A 204 -1.12 5.66 -4.63
C VAL A 204 0.36 5.91 -4.87
N TYR A 205 0.96 6.71 -3.98
CA TYR A 205 2.38 7.04 -3.99
C TYR A 205 3.09 6.06 -3.07
N HIS A 206 3.90 5.18 -3.63
CA HIS A 206 4.53 4.08 -2.91
C HIS A 206 6.04 4.31 -2.78
N TYR A 207 6.50 4.53 -1.55
CA TYR A 207 7.88 4.90 -1.18
C TYR A 207 8.70 3.72 -0.62
N GLY A 208 8.31 2.48 -0.93
CA GLY A 208 8.93 1.29 -0.34
C GLY A 208 10.41 1.10 -0.64
N TRP A 209 10.92 1.72 -1.72
CA TRP A 209 12.31 1.66 -2.16
C TRP A 209 13.04 3.01 -2.07
N VAL A 210 12.63 3.90 -1.16
CA VAL A 210 13.32 5.19 -0.91
C VAL A 210 13.68 5.33 0.56
N ARG A 211 14.93 5.02 0.90
CA ARG A 211 15.50 5.02 2.26
C ARG A 211 17.01 5.30 2.27
N PRO A 212 17.60 5.66 3.41
CA PRO A 212 19.05 5.62 3.58
C PRO A 212 19.60 4.22 3.25
N PRO A 213 20.76 4.10 2.56
CA PRO A 213 21.34 2.80 2.20
C PRO A 213 21.53 1.85 3.39
N GLU A 214 21.91 2.38 4.55
CA GLU A 214 22.13 1.63 5.79
C GLU A 214 20.82 1.02 6.29
N VAL A 215 19.74 1.80 6.32
CA VAL A 215 18.41 1.35 6.73
C VAL A 215 17.81 0.39 5.69
N MET A 216 18.11 0.58 4.40
CA MET A 216 17.71 -0.35 3.35
C MET A 216 18.33 -1.74 3.54
N LYS A 217 19.57 -1.81 4.02
CA LYS A 217 20.24 -3.08 4.34
C LYS A 217 19.50 -3.82 5.46
N GLU A 218 19.21 -3.13 6.56
CA GLU A 218 18.49 -3.71 7.70
C GLU A 218 17.07 -4.15 7.34
N LYS A 219 16.33 -3.32 6.57
CA LYS A 219 15.01 -3.67 6.04
C LYS A 219 15.08 -4.91 5.16
N THR A 220 16.06 -4.97 4.26
CA THR A 220 16.23 -6.11 3.35
C THR A 220 16.49 -7.38 4.14
N PHE A 221 17.32 -7.33 5.18
CA PHE A 221 17.54 -8.47 6.08
C PHE A 221 16.27 -8.89 6.81
N PHE A 222 15.48 -7.95 7.31
CA PHE A 222 14.20 -8.26 7.96
C PHE A 222 13.19 -8.87 6.98
N MET A 223 13.07 -8.32 5.77
CA MET A 223 12.22 -8.87 4.72
C MET A 223 12.70 -10.26 4.30
N ASP A 224 14.01 -10.49 4.15
CA ASP A 224 14.57 -11.81 3.87
C ASP A 224 14.19 -12.81 4.99
N THR A 225 14.26 -12.37 6.25
CA THR A 225 13.80 -13.18 7.39
C THR A 225 12.30 -13.49 7.30
N LEU A 226 11.46 -12.53 6.89
CA LEU A 226 10.02 -12.75 6.69
C LEU A 226 9.71 -13.75 5.57
N TYR A 227 10.46 -13.74 4.46
CA TYR A 227 10.16 -14.56 3.28
C TYR A 227 10.91 -15.90 3.25
N HIS A 228 12.10 -15.98 3.85
CA HIS A 228 13.03 -17.09 3.72
C HIS A 228 13.51 -17.67 5.08
N GLY A 229 13.12 -17.05 6.21
CA GLY A 229 13.54 -17.45 7.55
C GLY A 229 14.96 -17.02 7.90
N ALA A 230 15.39 -17.28 9.15
CA ALA A 230 16.73 -16.92 9.63
C ALA A 230 17.82 -17.84 9.05
N LYS A 231 18.05 -17.81 7.74
CA LYS A 231 19.31 -18.32 7.18
C LYS A 231 20.38 -17.25 7.35
N LYS A 232 21.05 -17.26 8.51
CA LYS A 232 22.38 -16.68 8.60
C LYS A 232 23.25 -17.43 7.59
N THR A 233 23.56 -16.82 6.45
CA THR A 233 24.72 -17.28 5.68
C THR A 233 25.94 -17.15 6.59
N ALA A 234 26.92 -18.04 6.45
CA ALA A 234 28.08 -18.15 7.33
C ALA A 234 28.98 -16.88 7.38
N ALA A 235 28.64 -15.83 6.62
CA ALA A 235 29.38 -14.58 6.53
C ALA A 235 28.58 -13.32 6.95
N GLY A 236 27.34 -13.45 7.43
CA GLY A 236 26.50 -12.27 7.72
C GLY A 236 26.04 -11.53 6.46
N GLU A 237 26.08 -12.21 5.30
CA GLU A 237 25.58 -11.71 4.03
C GLU A 237 24.09 -12.04 3.88
N THR A 238 23.28 -11.07 3.46
CA THR A 238 21.88 -11.33 3.09
C THR A 238 21.85 -12.23 1.86
N ALA A 239 20.79 -13.02 1.64
CA ALA A 239 20.60 -13.75 0.38
C ALA A 239 20.57 -12.81 -0.85
N THR A 240 20.40 -11.50 -0.60
CA THR A 240 20.35 -10.40 -1.55
C THR A 240 21.68 -9.66 -1.79
N GLY A 241 22.79 -10.05 -1.14
CA GLY A 241 24.12 -9.48 -1.39
C GLY A 241 24.19 -7.94 -1.29
N ASP A 242 24.70 -7.29 -2.35
CA ASP A 242 24.86 -5.82 -2.46
C ASP A 242 23.56 -5.02 -2.72
N ALA A 243 22.38 -5.62 -2.55
CA ALA A 243 21.08 -5.00 -2.85
C ALA A 243 20.74 -3.72 -2.04
N TYR A 244 21.53 -3.36 -1.04
CA TYR A 244 21.43 -2.07 -0.34
C TYR A 244 21.94 -0.88 -1.18
N ARG A 245 22.73 -1.14 -2.22
CA ARG A 245 23.16 -0.12 -3.18
C ARG A 245 22.08 0.06 -4.22
N TYR A 246 21.57 1.28 -4.38
CA TYR A 246 20.62 1.58 -5.45
C TYR A 246 21.30 1.45 -6.81
N LYS A 247 20.70 0.65 -7.66
CA LYS A 247 21.21 0.34 -8.99
C LYS A 247 20.38 1.06 -10.04
N LYS A 248 21.03 1.58 -11.07
CA LYS A 248 20.29 2.07 -12.23
C LYS A 248 19.86 0.86 -13.04
N ILE A 249 18.55 0.61 -13.07
CA ILE A 249 17.91 -0.48 -13.81
C ILE A 249 17.00 0.09 -14.90
N TRP A 250 16.59 -0.75 -15.86
CA TRP A 250 15.65 -0.35 -16.89
C TRP A 250 14.28 0.09 -16.30
N GLY A 251 13.76 1.20 -16.83
CA GLY A 251 12.45 1.74 -16.49
C GLY A 251 12.44 2.67 -15.27
N LEU A 252 13.58 3.24 -14.91
CA LEU A 252 13.67 4.38 -13.97
C LEU A 252 13.56 5.70 -14.73
N PHE A 253 12.70 6.59 -14.24
CA PHE A 253 12.44 7.90 -14.84
C PHE A 253 12.41 9.00 -13.77
N PRO A 254 12.79 10.25 -14.11
CA PRO A 254 12.57 11.38 -13.21
C PRO A 254 11.09 11.56 -12.89
N PHE A 255 10.77 11.75 -11.62
CA PHE A 255 9.45 12.16 -11.17
C PHE A 255 9.23 13.63 -11.55
N ARG A 256 8.05 13.93 -12.12
CA ARG A 256 7.69 15.29 -12.57
C ARG A 256 6.39 15.81 -11.93
N GLY A 257 5.80 15.04 -11.02
CA GLY A 257 4.59 15.45 -10.31
C GLY A 257 4.91 16.18 -8.99
N SER A 258 3.88 16.40 -8.19
CA SER A 258 4.01 16.86 -6.81
C SER A 258 3.99 15.69 -5.84
N HIS A 259 4.80 15.76 -4.79
CA HIS A 259 4.66 14.85 -3.66
C HIS A 259 3.47 15.27 -2.78
N PRO A 260 2.76 14.30 -2.15
CA PRO A 260 1.77 14.59 -1.12
C PRO A 260 2.36 15.49 -0.03
N LYS A 261 1.59 16.48 0.45
CA LYS A 261 2.06 17.47 1.44
C LYS A 261 2.66 16.82 2.68
N VAL A 262 2.06 15.73 3.15
CA VAL A 262 2.53 14.96 4.33
C VAL A 262 3.97 14.45 4.19
N MET A 263 4.49 14.34 2.97
CA MET A 263 5.87 13.89 2.71
C MET A 263 6.89 15.04 2.63
N HIS A 264 6.47 16.30 2.55
CA HIS A 264 7.38 17.42 2.27
C HIS A 264 8.46 17.57 3.35
N GLU A 265 8.08 17.47 4.63
CA GLU A 265 9.03 17.55 5.74
C GLU A 265 10.09 16.44 5.69
N ARG A 266 9.66 15.20 5.44
CA ARG A 266 10.57 14.05 5.29
C ARG A 266 11.52 14.21 4.11
N ILE A 267 11.00 14.69 2.97
CA ILE A 267 11.81 14.92 1.77
C ILE A 267 12.83 16.03 2.02
N ALA A 268 12.46 17.09 2.74
CA ALA A 268 13.37 18.18 3.11
C ALA A 268 14.42 17.76 4.15
N ALA A 269 14.06 16.89 5.11
CA ALA A 269 14.95 16.40 6.16
C ALA A 269 15.96 15.34 5.68
N LYS A 270 15.81 14.87 4.44
CA LYS A 270 16.66 13.87 3.80
C LYS A 270 18.13 14.30 3.76
N LYS A 271 19.02 13.48 4.31
CA LYS A 271 20.48 13.76 4.39
C LYS A 271 21.35 12.97 3.41
N TRP A 272 20.75 12.15 2.55
CA TRP A 272 21.48 11.38 1.53
C TRP A 272 21.09 11.82 0.13
N THR A 273 21.95 11.52 -0.83
CA THR A 273 21.70 11.76 -2.25
C THR A 273 22.06 10.52 -3.04
N TRP A 274 21.15 10.07 -3.91
CA TRP A 274 21.44 9.10 -4.95
C TRP A 274 21.08 9.72 -6.29
N ASP A 275 22.04 9.73 -7.21
CA ASP A 275 21.91 10.37 -8.52
C ASP A 275 21.79 9.31 -9.62
N LEU A 276 20.61 9.25 -10.23
CA LEU A 276 20.29 8.35 -11.34
C LEU A 276 21.18 8.61 -12.58
N SER A 277 21.61 9.86 -12.79
CA SER A 277 22.44 10.23 -13.94
C SER A 277 23.88 9.70 -13.81
N ARG A 278 24.40 9.66 -12.58
CA ARG A 278 25.78 9.24 -12.26
C ARG A 278 25.93 7.75 -11.98
N SER A 279 24.84 7.01 -11.87
CA SER A 279 24.86 5.58 -11.59
C SER A 279 25.05 4.76 -12.88
N PRO A 280 25.93 3.74 -12.90
CA PRO A 280 26.09 2.86 -14.05
C PRO A 280 24.82 2.03 -14.26
N LEU A 281 24.39 1.89 -15.52
CA LEU A 281 23.26 1.02 -15.86
C LEU A 281 23.70 -0.43 -15.66
N GLU A 282 23.04 -1.13 -14.75
CA GLU A 282 23.18 -2.58 -14.60
C GLU A 282 22.11 -3.27 -15.46
N TRP A 283 22.56 -4.22 -16.28
CA TRP A 283 21.73 -4.90 -17.26
C TRP A 283 21.80 -6.40 -17.10
N GLU A 284 20.64 -7.06 -17.07
CA GLU A 284 20.53 -8.51 -17.15
C GLU A 284 19.79 -8.92 -18.43
N PHE A 285 20.05 -10.12 -18.96
CA PHE A 285 19.37 -10.62 -20.16
C PHE A 285 17.83 -10.60 -20.06
N GLY A 286 17.28 -10.71 -18.84
CA GLY A 286 15.85 -10.57 -18.59
C GLY A 286 15.28 -9.18 -18.90
N ASP A 287 16.12 -8.14 -18.95
CA ASP A 287 15.71 -6.77 -19.25
C ASP A 287 15.47 -6.54 -20.74
N ALA A 288 16.13 -7.29 -21.65
CA ALA A 288 15.84 -7.21 -23.09
C ALA A 288 14.37 -7.51 -23.39
N LYS A 289 13.82 -8.55 -22.76
CA LYS A 289 12.39 -8.88 -22.87
C LYS A 289 11.50 -7.76 -22.35
N LYS A 290 11.87 -7.13 -21.23
CA LYS A 290 11.12 -6.00 -20.64
C LYS A 290 11.13 -4.80 -21.58
N ILE A 291 12.30 -4.44 -22.12
CA ILE A 291 12.50 -3.35 -23.07
C ILE A 291 11.63 -3.56 -24.31
N ALA A 292 11.71 -4.74 -24.95
CA ALA A 292 10.94 -5.04 -26.15
C ALA A 292 9.42 -4.90 -25.91
N LEU A 293 8.93 -5.42 -24.78
CA LEU A 293 7.52 -5.33 -24.43
C LEU A 293 7.07 -3.92 -24.03
N ASP A 294 7.96 -3.11 -23.43
CA ASP A 294 7.70 -1.70 -23.13
C ASP A 294 7.65 -0.85 -24.40
N LEU A 295 8.56 -1.10 -25.35
CA LEU A 295 8.53 -0.45 -26.67
C LEU A 295 7.25 -0.80 -27.44
N PHE A 296 6.83 -2.08 -27.39
CA PHE A 296 5.55 -2.51 -27.96
C PHE A 296 4.35 -1.79 -27.29
N GLU A 297 4.33 -1.71 -25.96
CA GLU A 297 3.26 -0.99 -25.24
C GLU A 297 3.24 0.51 -25.62
N ARG A 298 4.41 1.15 -25.77
CA ARG A 298 4.50 2.55 -26.21
C ARG A 298 3.98 2.77 -27.63
N ALA A 299 4.25 1.82 -28.53
CA ALA A 299 3.81 1.91 -29.92
C ALA A 299 2.32 1.61 -30.10
N THR A 300 1.76 0.69 -29.31
CA THR A 300 0.40 0.14 -29.53
C THR A 300 -0.62 0.56 -28.48
N GLY A 301 -0.18 1.07 -27.32
CA GLY A 301 -1.02 1.24 -26.13
C GLY A 301 -1.44 -0.08 -25.46
N VAL A 302 -1.04 -1.23 -26.00
CA VAL A 302 -1.45 -2.56 -25.53
C VAL A 302 -0.38 -3.17 -24.62
N ARG A 303 -0.74 -3.42 -23.36
CA ARG A 303 0.13 -4.10 -22.39
C ARG A 303 -0.10 -5.60 -22.37
N LEU A 304 0.74 -6.35 -23.07
CA LEU A 304 0.72 -7.82 -23.06
C LEU A 304 1.25 -8.42 -21.75
N PHE A 305 0.67 -9.53 -21.31
CA PHE A 305 1.11 -10.35 -20.16
C PHE A 305 1.15 -9.62 -18.81
N GLU A 306 0.29 -8.62 -18.63
CA GLU A 306 0.15 -7.93 -17.35
C GLU A 306 -0.51 -8.86 -16.32
N TYR A 307 0.16 -9.10 -15.20
CA TYR A 307 -0.50 -9.71 -14.05
C TYR A 307 -1.59 -8.77 -13.52
N ARG A 308 -2.81 -9.29 -13.41
CA ARG A 308 -3.95 -8.56 -12.85
C ARG A 308 -4.57 -9.39 -11.76
N SER A 309 -4.58 -8.83 -10.56
CA SER A 309 -5.22 -9.37 -9.37
C SER A 309 -6.73 -9.11 -9.29
N TYR A 310 -7.30 -8.43 -10.29
CA TYR A 310 -8.68 -7.93 -10.31
C TYR A 310 -9.38 -8.17 -11.66
N ARG A 311 -10.72 -8.06 -11.67
CA ARG A 311 -11.56 -7.99 -12.88
C ARG A 311 -12.05 -6.56 -13.06
N ARG A 312 -11.52 -5.83 -14.05
CA ARG A 312 -11.93 -4.43 -14.27
C ARG A 312 -13.30 -4.38 -14.96
N VAL A 313 -14.25 -3.66 -14.37
CA VAL A 313 -15.53 -3.32 -15.00
C VAL A 313 -15.30 -2.14 -15.95
N LYS A 314 -15.91 -2.19 -17.13
CA LYS A 314 -15.75 -1.18 -18.17
C LYS A 314 -16.59 0.05 -17.86
#